data_AF-A0A8C2FHQ4-F1
#
_entry.id   AF-A0A8C2FHQ4-F1
#
_cell.length_a   1.000
_cell.length_b   1.000
_cell.length_c   1.000
_cell.angle_alpha   90.00
_cell.angle_beta   90.00
_cell.angle_gamma   90.00
#
_symmetry.space_group_name_H-M   'P 1'
#
loop_
_entity.id
_entity.type
_entity.pdbx_description
1 polymer ?
#
loop_
_entity_poly.entity_id
_entity_poly.type
_entity_poly.pdbx_seq_one_letter_code
_entity_poly.pdbx_strand_id
1 'polypeptide(L)'
;MLSEWFWWDRLWLPRPVMWADLQDSEGRVYARASHLYITLPVAVLLLGLRALYERLIAVPVAEALGVKDKIRMRASHNPILEKYYKTHSKNPTQADIKGVCKKLGWSERQVERWFRRRRNQDRPGLLKKFKEASWRFAFYLSCLYGGWFLNMFVLCVCVCVCVCVQSLLDSQYWYYIIEMSFYGSLLFSVAADVKRKDFKEQLVHHWATLTLLSFSWCANYIRIGTLVMLVHDTSDVLLESAKMFNYAGWETTCNSIFVVFALVFMVTRLIIFPFWLIHCTWVYPLDQFEPFFGYYFFNVMLVVLLLLHMFWASLILRMVKKFLFGKLKGDERSDEEEDEECSEEDYTHTYTNGSVNGLSNGH
;
A
#
# COMPACT_ATOMS: atom_id res chain seq x y z
N MET A 1 18.69 22.59 25.65
CA MET A 1 17.47 23.44 25.56
C MET A 1 16.37 22.85 24.67
N LEU A 2 16.45 22.89 23.32
CA LEU A 2 15.34 22.36 22.49
C LEU A 2 15.11 20.85 22.64
N SER A 3 16.19 20.06 22.73
CA SER A 3 16.10 18.62 22.93
C SER A 3 15.51 18.25 24.31
N GLU A 4 15.91 18.95 25.37
CA GLU A 4 15.37 18.73 26.73
C GLU A 4 13.90 19.09 26.83
N TRP A 5 13.50 20.18 26.17
CA TRP A 5 12.08 20.56 26.09
C TRP A 5 11.27 19.54 25.28
N PHE A 6 11.82 19.06 24.16
CA PHE A 6 11.18 18.01 23.37
C PHE A 6 11.08 16.71 24.18
N TRP A 7 12.11 16.27 24.89
CA TRP A 7 12.07 15.03 25.68
C TRP A 7 11.47 15.20 27.08
N TRP A 8 10.75 16.30 27.33
CA TRP A 8 10.13 16.52 28.63
C TRP A 8 9.05 15.46 28.91
N ASP A 9 9.21 14.70 30.01
CA ASP A 9 8.36 13.54 30.34
C ASP A 9 6.87 13.90 30.31
N ARG A 10 6.51 15.07 30.86
CA ARG A 10 5.12 15.54 31.01
C ARG A 10 4.41 15.78 29.69
N LEU A 11 5.16 15.98 28.60
CA LEU A 11 4.57 16.16 27.28
C LEU A 11 4.11 14.80 26.72
N TRP A 12 4.85 13.73 26.97
CA TRP A 12 4.70 12.47 26.26
C TRP A 12 4.24 11.29 27.11
N LEU A 13 4.32 11.38 28.43
CA LEU A 13 4.00 10.30 29.36
C LEU A 13 2.98 10.75 30.42
N PRO A 14 2.11 9.84 30.90
CA PRO A 14 1.17 10.13 31.96
C PRO A 14 1.87 10.27 33.33
N ARG A 15 1.26 11.01 34.27
CA ARG A 15 1.73 10.98 35.68
C ARG A 15 1.35 9.64 36.32
N PRO A 16 2.23 8.91 37.04
CA PRO A 16 3.55 9.30 37.55
C PRO A 16 4.75 8.86 36.70
N VAL A 17 4.54 8.28 35.51
CA VAL A 17 5.58 7.63 34.69
C VAL A 17 6.56 8.64 34.09
N MET A 18 7.85 8.30 34.12
CA MET A 18 8.95 9.06 33.52
C MET A 18 9.77 8.20 32.54
N TRP A 19 10.56 8.82 31.67
CA TRP A 19 11.50 8.10 30.78
C TRP A 19 12.52 7.26 31.58
N ALA A 20 12.81 7.65 32.81
CA ALA A 20 13.67 6.90 33.72
C ALA A 20 13.05 5.56 34.15
N ASP A 21 11.72 5.48 34.25
CA ASP A 21 11.01 4.25 34.62
C ASP A 21 10.94 3.25 33.45
N LEU A 22 11.18 3.73 32.22
CA LEU A 22 11.23 2.93 30.99
C LEU A 22 12.66 2.49 30.65
N GLN A 23 13.51 2.32 31.66
CA GLN A 23 14.85 1.76 31.53
C GLN A 23 14.88 0.34 32.08
N ASP A 24 15.69 -0.52 31.45
CA ASP A 24 15.82 -1.92 31.84
C ASP A 24 16.21 -2.02 33.33
N SER A 25 15.31 -2.62 34.10
CA SER A 25 15.43 -2.76 35.55
C SER A 25 14.65 -4.00 36.00
N GLU A 26 15.14 -4.65 37.06
CA GLU A 26 14.46 -5.78 37.72
C GLU A 26 14.03 -6.93 36.78
N GLY A 27 14.84 -7.25 35.77
CA GLY A 27 14.57 -8.35 34.83
C GLY A 27 13.51 -8.04 33.77
N ARG A 28 13.04 -6.78 33.67
CA ARG A 28 12.20 -6.28 32.58
C ARG A 28 13.05 -5.56 31.55
N VAL A 29 12.73 -5.79 30.28
CA VAL A 29 13.37 -5.13 29.14
C VAL A 29 12.36 -4.16 28.52
N TYR A 30 12.76 -2.93 28.24
CA TYR A 30 11.89 -1.90 27.66
C TYR A 30 12.35 -1.49 26.26
N ALA A 31 11.41 -0.97 25.47
CA ALA A 31 11.72 -0.38 24.18
C ALA A 31 12.50 0.93 24.35
N ARG A 32 13.68 1.00 23.73
CA ARG A 32 14.51 2.20 23.69
C ARG A 32 14.39 2.87 22.32
N ALA A 33 14.40 4.20 22.30
CA ALA A 33 14.43 4.96 21.04
C ALA A 33 15.64 4.60 20.15
N SER A 34 16.79 4.25 20.76
CA SER A 34 17.98 3.82 20.04
C SER A 34 17.78 2.54 19.22
N HIS A 35 16.83 1.68 19.60
CA HIS A 35 16.50 0.49 18.82
C HIS A 35 15.96 0.86 17.44
N LEU A 36 15.29 2.00 17.29
CA LEU A 36 14.74 2.44 16.01
C LEU A 36 15.83 2.73 14.97
N TYR A 37 17.08 3.02 15.39
CA TYR A 37 18.18 3.23 14.43
C TYR A 37 18.51 1.98 13.63
N ILE A 38 18.24 0.78 14.15
CA ILE A 38 18.46 -0.47 13.41
C ILE A 38 17.49 -0.64 12.23
N THR A 39 16.35 0.07 12.24
CA THR A 39 15.35 -0.04 11.18
C THR A 39 15.88 0.47 9.84
N LEU A 40 16.78 1.46 9.84
CA LEU A 40 17.38 2.02 8.64
C LEU A 40 18.29 1.02 7.89
N PRO A 41 19.34 0.42 8.52
CA PRO A 41 20.16 -0.58 7.85
C PRO A 41 19.35 -1.82 7.46
N VAL A 42 18.38 -2.24 8.28
CA VAL A 42 17.48 -3.36 7.94
C VAL A 42 16.59 -3.02 6.74
N ALA A 43 16.08 -1.79 6.63
CA ALA A 43 15.33 -1.35 5.46
C ALA A 43 16.18 -1.39 4.18
N VAL A 44 17.44 -0.98 4.25
CA VAL A 44 18.39 -1.09 3.12
C VAL A 44 18.68 -2.55 2.77
N LEU A 45 18.85 -3.41 3.77
CA LEU A 45 19.00 -4.85 3.57
C LEU A 45 17.77 -5.44 2.86
N LEU A 46 16.56 -5.05 3.26
CA LEU A 46 15.30 -5.48 2.64
C LEU A 46 15.18 -5.02 1.19
N LEU A 47 15.73 -3.85 0.81
CA LEU A 47 15.82 -3.44 -0.60
C LEU A 47 16.74 -4.36 -1.40
N GLY A 48 17.88 -4.76 -0.83
CA GLY A 48 18.77 -5.75 -1.43
C GLY A 48 18.10 -7.12 -1.59
N LEU A 49 17.41 -7.58 -0.53
CA LEU A 49 16.65 -8.82 -0.54
C LEU A 49 15.51 -8.80 -1.56
N ARG A 50 14.81 -7.67 -1.69
CA ARG A 50 13.81 -7.44 -2.73
C ARG A 50 14.42 -7.62 -4.11
N ALA A 51 15.56 -7.00 -4.39
CA ALA A 51 16.21 -7.12 -5.69
C ALA A 51 16.61 -8.58 -6.00
N LEU A 52 17.03 -9.34 -4.99
CA LEU A 52 17.33 -10.76 -5.12
C LEU A 52 16.06 -11.59 -5.37
N TYR A 53 15.01 -11.38 -4.57
CA TYR A 53 13.72 -12.04 -4.69
C TYR A 53 13.10 -11.81 -6.07
N GLU A 54 13.12 -10.56 -6.54
CA GLU A 54 12.60 -10.18 -7.84
C GLU A 54 13.29 -10.92 -8.99
N ARG A 55 14.58 -11.28 -8.84
CA ARG A 55 15.35 -12.00 -9.86
C ARG A 55 15.21 -13.52 -9.74
N LEU A 56 15.30 -14.05 -8.52
CA LEU A 56 15.38 -15.49 -8.28
C LEU A 56 14.03 -16.19 -8.16
N ILE A 57 13.00 -15.48 -7.66
CA ILE A 57 11.71 -16.10 -7.31
C ILE A 57 10.59 -15.48 -8.16
N ALA A 58 10.50 -14.16 -8.20
CA ALA A 58 9.35 -13.51 -8.85
C ALA A 58 9.28 -13.75 -10.36
N VAL A 59 10.42 -13.78 -11.06
CA VAL A 59 10.48 -14.08 -12.51
C VAL A 59 10.03 -15.50 -12.82
N PRO A 60 10.60 -16.58 -12.23
CA PRO A 60 10.15 -17.93 -12.55
C PRO A 60 8.68 -18.18 -12.15
N VAL A 61 8.21 -17.60 -11.05
CA VAL A 61 6.78 -17.67 -10.68
C VAL A 61 5.91 -16.95 -11.71
N ALA A 62 6.31 -15.77 -12.19
CA ALA A 62 5.60 -15.05 -13.23
C ALA A 62 5.53 -15.86 -14.54
N GLU A 63 6.63 -16.50 -14.93
CA GLU A 63 6.69 -17.37 -16.11
C GLU A 63 5.80 -18.60 -15.97
N ALA A 64 5.83 -19.25 -14.80
CA ALA A 64 4.98 -20.40 -14.51
C ALA A 64 3.48 -20.05 -14.54
N LEU A 65 3.12 -18.82 -14.14
CA LEU A 65 1.76 -18.28 -14.22
C LEU A 65 1.42 -17.66 -15.59
N GLY A 66 2.33 -17.67 -16.56
CA GLY A 66 2.11 -17.15 -17.91
C GLY A 66 2.08 -15.63 -18.02
N VAL A 67 2.58 -14.89 -17.02
CA VAL A 67 2.62 -13.42 -17.01
C VAL A 67 3.66 -12.93 -18.02
N LYS A 68 3.20 -12.26 -19.08
CA LYS A 68 4.07 -11.71 -20.13
C LYS A 68 3.79 -10.23 -20.36
N ASP A 69 4.85 -9.47 -20.63
CA ASP A 69 4.71 -8.07 -21.01
C ASP A 69 4.06 -7.96 -22.40
N LYS A 70 3.00 -7.15 -22.50
CA LYS A 70 2.41 -6.81 -23.80
C LYS A 70 3.45 -6.07 -24.65
N ILE A 71 3.66 -6.53 -25.87
CA ILE A 71 4.54 -5.83 -26.83
C ILE A 71 3.90 -4.49 -27.18
N ARG A 72 4.52 -3.39 -26.74
CA ARG A 72 4.04 -2.04 -27.06
C ARG A 72 4.85 -1.45 -28.20
N MET A 73 4.15 -1.01 -29.25
CA MET A 73 4.77 -0.32 -30.37
C MET A 73 5.49 0.94 -29.88
N ARG A 74 6.76 1.09 -30.25
CA ARG A 74 7.53 2.29 -29.93
C ARG A 74 7.02 3.48 -30.74
N ALA A 75 6.96 4.67 -30.11
CA ALA A 75 6.74 5.90 -30.85
C ALA A 75 7.91 6.14 -31.81
N SER A 76 7.62 6.63 -33.01
CA SER A 76 8.65 6.96 -33.99
C SER A 76 9.57 8.05 -33.45
N HIS A 77 10.87 7.98 -33.76
CA HIS A 77 11.80 8.98 -33.28
C HIS A 77 11.46 10.36 -33.89
N ASN A 78 11.11 11.33 -33.04
CA ASN A 78 10.89 12.71 -33.44
C ASN A 78 11.33 13.66 -32.30
N PRO A 79 12.44 14.41 -32.47
CA PRO A 79 13.03 15.20 -31.40
C PRO A 79 12.14 16.39 -30.97
N ILE A 80 11.33 16.94 -31.88
CA ILE A 80 10.42 18.06 -31.57
C ILE A 80 9.30 17.58 -30.66
N LEU A 81 8.67 16.45 -31.01
CA LEU A 81 7.62 15.84 -30.19
C LEU A 81 8.15 15.34 -28.85
N GLU A 82 9.34 14.74 -28.81
CA GLU A 82 9.96 14.30 -27.56
C GLU A 82 10.31 15.48 -26.64
N LYS A 83 10.84 16.58 -27.20
CA LYS A 83 11.11 17.80 -26.44
C LYS A 83 9.82 18.38 -25.87
N TYR A 84 8.76 18.46 -26.68
CA TYR A 84 7.45 18.93 -26.22
C TYR A 84 6.90 18.04 -25.10
N TYR A 85 6.93 16.71 -25.29
CA TYR A 85 6.43 15.73 -24.33
C TYR A 85 7.09 15.84 -22.95
N LYS A 86 8.41 16.06 -22.93
CA LYS A 86 9.19 16.16 -21.68
C LYS A 86 9.06 17.50 -20.97
N THR A 87 8.79 18.58 -21.70
CA THR A 87 8.90 19.95 -21.16
C THR A 87 7.58 20.69 -21.03
N HIS A 88 6.58 20.38 -21.88
CA HIS A 88 5.31 21.12 -21.93
C HIS A 88 4.15 20.27 -21.40
N SER A 89 3.73 19.23 -22.15
CA SER A 89 2.60 18.39 -21.76
C SER A 89 2.68 16.98 -22.34
N LYS A 90 2.26 16.00 -21.54
CA LYS A 90 2.03 14.61 -21.98
C LYS A 90 0.67 14.43 -22.68
N ASN A 91 -0.27 15.32 -22.40
CA ASN A 91 -1.64 15.37 -22.93
C ASN A 91 -1.87 16.76 -23.55
N PRO A 92 -1.36 17.00 -24.78
CA PRO A 92 -1.53 18.29 -25.45
C PRO A 92 -3.01 18.57 -25.75
N THR A 93 -3.41 19.84 -25.70
CA THR A 93 -4.75 20.26 -26.11
C THR A 93 -4.88 20.23 -27.65
N GLN A 94 -6.11 20.31 -28.17
CA GLN A 94 -6.33 20.37 -29.62
C GLN A 94 -5.67 21.60 -30.27
N ALA A 95 -5.57 22.72 -29.56
CA ALA A 95 -4.85 23.90 -30.04
C ALA A 95 -3.33 23.64 -30.16
N ASP A 96 -2.76 22.95 -29.16
CA ASP A 96 -1.35 22.56 -29.17
C ASP A 96 -1.02 21.60 -30.31
N ILE A 97 -1.89 20.61 -30.53
CA ILE A 97 -1.74 19.62 -31.61
C ILE A 97 -1.67 20.34 -32.96
N LYS A 98 -2.57 21.29 -33.23
CA LYS A 98 -2.56 22.11 -34.45
C LYS A 98 -1.27 22.90 -34.62
N GLY A 99 -0.76 23.50 -33.54
CA GLY A 99 0.51 24.23 -33.54
C GLY A 99 1.72 23.34 -33.86
N VAL A 100 1.72 22.11 -33.33
CA VAL A 100 2.77 21.12 -33.56
C VAL A 100 2.70 20.54 -34.97
N CYS A 101 1.50 20.30 -35.51
CA CYS A 101 1.29 19.84 -36.88
C CYS A 101 1.89 20.82 -37.90
N LYS A 102 1.67 22.13 -37.72
CA LYS A 102 2.24 23.17 -38.59
C LYS A 102 3.78 23.15 -38.63
N LYS A 103 4.43 22.81 -37.52
CA LYS A 103 5.90 22.76 -37.44
C LYS A 103 6.50 21.50 -38.08
N LEU A 104 5.75 20.40 -38.09
CA LEU A 104 6.23 19.07 -38.49
C LEU A 104 5.74 18.62 -39.88
N GLY A 105 4.73 19.29 -40.44
CA GLY A 105 4.05 18.83 -41.64
C GLY A 105 3.28 17.51 -41.46
N TRP A 106 3.02 17.11 -40.21
CA TRP A 106 2.26 15.91 -39.87
C TRP A 106 0.76 16.22 -39.79
N SER A 107 -0.08 15.23 -40.04
CA SER A 107 -1.51 15.32 -39.75
C SER A 107 -1.77 15.24 -38.24
N GLU A 108 -2.89 15.83 -37.79
CA GLU A 108 -3.33 15.82 -36.39
C GLU A 108 -3.36 14.39 -35.83
N ARG A 109 -3.95 13.46 -36.59
CA ARG A 109 -4.00 12.03 -36.23
C ARG A 109 -2.63 11.38 -36.02
N GLN A 110 -1.61 11.77 -36.80
CA GLN A 110 -0.26 11.23 -36.63
C GLN A 110 0.38 11.74 -35.34
N VAL A 111 0.18 13.02 -35.02
CA VAL A 111 0.65 13.63 -33.77
C VAL A 111 -0.05 13.01 -32.57
N GLU A 112 -1.38 12.91 -32.57
CA GLU A 112 -2.17 12.25 -31.53
C GLU A 112 -1.73 10.80 -31.31
N ARG A 113 -1.58 10.04 -32.40
CA ARG A 113 -1.11 8.65 -32.35
C ARG A 113 0.31 8.55 -31.77
N TRP A 114 1.19 9.50 -32.09
CA TRP A 114 2.53 9.55 -31.51
C TRP A 114 2.47 9.78 -30.00
N PHE A 115 1.70 10.78 -29.54
CA PHE A 115 1.54 11.06 -28.11
C PHE A 115 0.94 9.88 -27.36
N ARG A 116 -0.09 9.23 -27.93
CA ARG A 116 -0.68 8.01 -27.37
C ARG A 116 0.34 6.88 -27.24
N ARG A 117 1.13 6.61 -28.29
CA ARG A 117 2.19 5.58 -28.26
C ARG A 117 3.27 5.93 -27.24
N ARG A 118 3.69 7.19 -27.18
CA ARG A 118 4.72 7.66 -26.24
C ARG A 118 4.27 7.55 -24.78
N ARG A 119 3.01 7.86 -24.48
CA ARG A 119 2.40 7.61 -23.16
C ARG A 119 2.34 6.12 -22.83
N ASN A 120 1.98 5.27 -23.79
CA ASN A 120 1.96 3.83 -23.60
C ASN A 120 3.35 3.24 -23.36
N GLN A 121 4.41 3.84 -23.90
CA GLN A 121 5.80 3.47 -23.59
C GLN A 121 6.22 3.82 -22.15
N ASP A 122 5.71 4.92 -21.58
CA ASP A 122 5.98 5.32 -20.19
C ASP A 122 5.28 4.40 -19.16
N ARG A 123 4.23 3.68 -19.57
CA ARG A 123 3.52 2.77 -18.66
C ARG A 123 4.45 1.64 -18.23
N PRO A 124 4.44 1.21 -16.96
CA PRO A 124 5.25 0.08 -16.53
C PRO A 124 4.80 -1.23 -17.22
N GLY A 125 5.74 -2.17 -17.35
CA GLY A 125 5.46 -3.54 -17.78
C GLY A 125 4.59 -4.27 -16.76
N LEU A 126 3.83 -5.25 -17.24
CA LEU A 126 3.03 -6.14 -16.40
C LEU A 126 3.92 -6.97 -15.48
N LEU A 127 5.06 -7.45 -15.99
CA LEU A 127 6.04 -8.19 -15.21
C LEU A 127 6.58 -7.34 -14.05
N LYS A 128 6.86 -6.05 -14.28
CA LYS A 128 7.29 -5.14 -13.21
C LYS A 128 6.23 -5.06 -12.11
N LYS A 129 4.96 -4.84 -12.48
CA LYS A 129 3.84 -4.80 -11.52
C LYS A 129 3.69 -6.10 -10.74
N PHE A 130 3.82 -7.24 -11.41
CA PHE A 130 3.75 -8.56 -10.79
C PHE A 130 4.88 -8.77 -9.78
N LYS A 131 6.12 -8.44 -10.14
CA LYS A 131 7.27 -8.55 -9.23
C LYS A 131 7.06 -7.71 -7.96
N GLU A 132 6.63 -6.45 -8.11
CA GLU A 132 6.32 -5.56 -6.99
C GLU A 132 5.23 -6.14 -6.07
N ALA A 133 4.12 -6.63 -6.64
CA ALA A 133 3.03 -7.23 -5.88
C ALA A 133 3.46 -8.53 -5.19
N SER A 134 4.21 -9.39 -5.87
CA SER A 134 4.68 -10.68 -5.33
C SER A 134 5.66 -10.53 -4.16
N TRP A 135 6.50 -9.49 -4.17
CA TRP A 135 7.39 -9.18 -3.05
C TRP A 135 6.60 -8.76 -1.81
N ARG A 136 5.62 -7.86 -2.00
CA ARG A 136 4.73 -7.41 -0.91
C ARG A 136 3.90 -8.57 -0.37
N PHE A 137 3.33 -9.39 -1.24
CA PHE A 137 2.59 -10.59 -0.86
C PHE A 137 3.45 -11.53 0.00
N ALA A 138 4.67 -11.87 -0.44
CA ALA A 138 5.56 -12.75 0.32
C ALA A 138 5.91 -12.18 1.70
N PHE A 139 6.19 -10.87 1.77
CA PHE A 139 6.47 -10.20 3.03
C PHE A 139 5.26 -10.22 3.98
N TYR A 140 4.10 -9.71 3.53
CA TYR A 140 2.89 -9.66 4.36
C TYR A 140 2.44 -11.06 4.80
N LEU A 141 2.60 -12.07 3.94
CA LEU A 141 2.30 -13.46 4.31
C LEU A 141 3.21 -13.93 5.46
N SER A 142 4.51 -13.62 5.39
CA SER A 142 5.45 -13.95 6.46
C SER A 142 5.13 -13.22 7.77
N CYS A 143 4.75 -11.94 7.70
CA CYS A 143 4.32 -11.16 8.86
C CYS A 143 3.01 -11.67 9.45
N LEU A 144 2.05 -12.10 8.63
CA LEU A 144 0.79 -12.67 9.11
C LEU A 144 1.02 -13.95 9.92
N TYR A 145 1.87 -14.85 9.41
CA TYR A 145 2.22 -16.08 10.15
C TYR A 145 2.98 -15.77 11.45
N GLY A 146 3.95 -14.85 11.41
CA GLY A 146 4.67 -14.39 12.60
C GLY A 146 3.72 -13.76 13.62
N GLY A 147 2.93 -12.78 13.18
CA GLY A 147 1.95 -12.06 14.00
C GLY A 147 0.90 -12.97 14.62
N TRP A 148 0.41 -13.99 13.89
CA TRP A 148 -0.53 -14.97 14.45
C TRP A 148 0.09 -15.78 15.59
N PHE A 149 1.32 -16.28 15.40
CA PHE A 149 2.04 -17.03 16.43
C PHE A 149 2.33 -16.17 17.68
N LEU A 150 2.71 -14.90 17.47
CA LEU A 150 2.99 -13.94 18.55
C LEU A 150 1.71 -13.55 19.32
N ASN A 151 0.64 -13.24 18.59
CA ASN A 151 -0.59 -12.72 19.18
C ASN A 151 -1.46 -13.82 19.81
N MET A 152 -1.36 -15.08 19.38
CA MET A 152 -1.95 -16.22 20.11
C MET A 152 -1.47 -16.26 21.57
N PHE A 153 -0.20 -15.89 21.81
CA PHE A 153 0.38 -15.83 23.14
C PHE A 153 0.02 -14.53 23.88
N VAL A 154 -0.08 -13.39 23.18
CA VAL A 154 -0.36 -12.07 23.77
C VAL A 154 -1.85 -11.84 24.08
N LEU A 155 -2.78 -12.31 23.25
CA LEU A 155 -4.23 -12.21 23.53
C LEU A 155 -4.63 -12.99 24.80
N CYS A 156 -3.86 -14.00 25.19
CA CYS A 156 -4.08 -14.76 26.42
C CYS A 156 -3.75 -13.96 27.70
N VAL A 157 -3.06 -12.82 27.58
CA VAL A 157 -2.60 -12.02 28.73
C VAL A 157 -3.04 -10.56 28.55
N CYS A 158 -4.26 -10.26 28.98
CA CYS A 158 -4.81 -8.92 29.26
C CYS A 158 -4.26 -7.78 28.37
N VAL A 159 -4.87 -7.59 27.20
CA VAL A 159 -4.61 -6.45 26.28
C VAL A 159 -4.91 -5.09 26.95
N CYS A 160 -5.72 -5.05 28.01
CA CYS A 160 -6.31 -3.80 28.50
C CYS A 160 -5.91 -3.36 29.92
N VAL A 161 -5.06 -4.09 30.67
CA VAL A 161 -4.98 -3.85 32.14
C VAL A 161 -3.78 -3.00 32.59
N CYS A 162 -2.66 -2.94 31.85
CA CYS A 162 -1.51 -2.12 32.27
C CYS A 162 -0.82 -1.48 31.06
N VAL A 163 -1.27 -0.29 30.64
CA VAL A 163 -0.84 0.37 29.40
C VAL A 163 0.63 0.84 29.43
N CYS A 164 1.24 1.04 30.61
CA CYS A 164 2.51 1.77 30.69
C CYS A 164 3.74 0.95 31.13
N VAL A 165 3.58 -0.23 31.75
CA VAL A 165 4.70 -0.97 32.38
C VAL A 165 4.74 -2.43 31.94
N GLN A 166 4.97 -2.63 30.64
CA GLN A 166 5.07 -3.96 30.04
C GLN A 166 6.51 -4.23 29.58
N SER A 167 6.99 -5.43 29.87
CA SER A 167 8.28 -5.90 29.34
C SER A 167 8.12 -6.22 27.86
N LEU A 168 9.07 -5.76 27.06
CA LEU A 168 9.28 -6.14 25.67
C LEU A 168 9.68 -7.61 25.60
N LEU A 169 8.97 -8.38 24.78
CA LEU A 169 9.39 -9.73 24.41
C LEU A 169 10.32 -9.66 23.18
N ASP A 170 11.36 -10.50 23.14
CA ASP A 170 12.29 -10.59 22.00
C ASP A 170 11.58 -10.81 20.66
N SER A 171 10.51 -11.60 20.71
CA SER A 171 9.72 -11.93 19.54
C SER A 171 8.90 -10.74 19.04
N GLN A 172 8.43 -9.87 19.93
CA GLN A 172 7.80 -8.59 19.60
C GLN A 172 8.83 -7.59 19.06
N TYR A 173 10.04 -7.58 19.62
CA TYR A 173 11.14 -6.72 19.13
C TYR A 173 11.39 -6.97 17.64
N TRP A 174 11.65 -8.21 17.25
CA TRP A 174 11.97 -8.52 15.86
C TRP A 174 10.80 -8.28 14.93
N TYR A 175 9.58 -8.64 15.34
CA TYR A 175 8.38 -8.39 14.56
C TYR A 175 8.21 -6.88 14.25
N TYR A 176 8.36 -6.04 15.27
CA TYR A 176 8.24 -4.60 15.14
C TYR A 176 9.33 -3.98 14.27
N ILE A 177 10.59 -4.38 14.51
CA ILE A 177 11.73 -3.87 13.76
C ILE A 177 11.62 -4.27 12.29
N ILE A 178 11.27 -5.53 11.99
CA ILE A 178 11.15 -6.03 10.61
C ILE A 178 10.01 -5.32 9.87
N GLU A 179 8.82 -5.20 10.46
CA GLU A 179 7.72 -4.48 9.85
C GLU A 179 8.04 -3.01 9.60
N MET A 180 8.54 -2.30 10.61
CA MET A 180 8.90 -0.89 10.48
C MET A 180 9.99 -0.68 9.41
N SER A 181 10.97 -1.59 9.33
CA SER A 181 11.99 -1.58 8.30
C SER A 181 11.43 -1.82 6.90
N PHE A 182 10.43 -2.69 6.78
CA PHE A 182 9.77 -2.93 5.51
C PHE A 182 8.99 -1.71 5.03
N TYR A 183 8.20 -1.08 5.90
CA TYR A 183 7.53 0.19 5.60
C TYR A 183 8.53 1.29 5.23
N GLY A 184 9.68 1.36 5.93
CA GLY A 184 10.79 2.23 5.57
C GLY A 184 11.38 1.92 4.18
N SER A 185 11.53 0.63 3.85
CA SER A 185 12.03 0.21 2.53
C SER A 185 11.07 0.61 1.41
N LEU A 186 9.75 0.51 1.62
CA LEU A 186 8.73 0.96 0.67
C LEU A 186 8.77 2.48 0.46
N LEU A 187 9.05 3.25 1.53
CA LEU A 187 9.24 4.69 1.43
C LEU A 187 10.49 5.04 0.61
N PHE A 188 11.60 4.32 0.79
CA PHE A 188 12.81 4.52 -0.01
C PHE A 188 12.63 4.14 -1.49
N SER A 189 11.85 3.09 -1.78
CA SER A 189 11.57 2.67 -3.16
C SER A 189 10.47 3.48 -3.84
N VAL A 190 9.76 4.36 -3.13
CA VAL A 190 8.54 5.04 -3.59
C VAL A 190 8.73 5.82 -4.90
N ALA A 191 9.93 6.37 -5.14
CA ALA A 191 10.24 7.12 -6.36
C ALA A 191 10.47 6.22 -7.59
N ALA A 192 10.94 5.00 -7.37
CA ALA A 192 11.27 4.01 -8.41
C ALA A 192 10.11 3.03 -8.70
N ASP A 193 9.26 2.80 -7.69
CA ASP A 193 8.07 1.96 -7.79
C ASP A 193 7.04 2.55 -8.75
N VAL A 194 6.12 1.70 -9.21
CA VAL A 194 5.04 2.14 -10.08
C VAL A 194 4.16 3.14 -9.34
N LYS A 195 4.18 4.41 -9.81
CA LYS A 195 3.33 5.47 -9.29
C LYS A 195 1.87 5.16 -9.62
N ARG A 196 1.07 4.97 -8.58
CA ARG A 196 -0.38 4.78 -8.63
C ARG A 196 -1.09 6.12 -8.47
N LYS A 197 -2.41 6.14 -8.69
CA LYS A 197 -3.19 7.40 -8.65
C LYS A 197 -3.35 7.95 -7.25
N ASP A 198 -3.43 7.07 -6.25
CA ASP A 198 -3.48 7.34 -4.82
C ASP A 198 -2.08 7.54 -4.21
N PHE A 199 -1.09 7.96 -5.01
CA PHE A 199 0.29 8.12 -4.57
C PHE A 199 0.44 9.09 -3.40
N LYS A 200 -0.32 10.20 -3.40
CA LYS A 200 -0.24 11.21 -2.35
C LYS A 200 -0.81 10.68 -1.03
N GLU A 201 -1.96 10.03 -1.11
CA GLU A 201 -2.65 9.38 0.00
C GLU A 201 -1.79 8.26 0.58
N GLN A 202 -1.17 7.45 -0.28
CA GLN A 202 -0.23 6.40 0.13
C GLN A 202 1.02 6.99 0.81
N LEU A 203 1.53 8.14 0.35
CA LEU A 203 2.67 8.80 1.00
C LEU A 203 2.30 9.34 2.38
N VAL A 204 1.14 9.99 2.52
CA VAL A 204 0.61 10.46 3.81
C VAL A 204 0.42 9.27 4.76
N HIS A 205 -0.10 8.16 4.27
CA HIS A 205 -0.23 6.92 5.04
C HIS A 205 1.11 6.39 5.54
N HIS A 206 2.14 6.29 4.69
CA HIS A 206 3.46 5.82 5.13
C HIS A 206 4.07 6.73 6.18
N TRP A 207 3.90 8.05 6.04
CA TRP A 207 4.34 8.99 7.06
C TRP A 207 3.60 8.79 8.38
N ALA A 208 2.26 8.66 8.32
CA ALA A 208 1.42 8.47 9.49
C ALA A 208 1.74 7.15 10.22
N THR A 209 1.84 6.05 9.49
CA THR A 209 2.16 4.72 10.04
C THR A 209 3.56 4.65 10.62
N LEU A 210 4.60 5.16 9.95
CA LEU A 210 5.96 5.20 10.51
C LEU A 210 6.04 6.09 11.76
N THR A 211 5.30 7.20 11.78
CA THR A 211 5.23 8.07 12.97
C THR A 211 4.51 7.38 14.11
N LEU A 212 3.36 6.73 13.85
CA LEU A 212 2.61 5.95 14.83
C LEU A 212 3.48 4.83 15.41
N LEU A 213 4.13 4.04 14.55
CA LEU A 213 5.01 2.95 14.96
C LEU A 213 6.21 3.46 15.78
N SER A 214 6.83 4.56 15.37
CA SER A 214 7.93 5.16 16.15
C SER A 214 7.44 5.60 17.53
N PHE A 215 6.28 6.26 17.57
CA PHE A 215 5.71 6.77 18.80
C PHE A 215 5.28 5.64 19.74
N SER A 216 4.55 4.63 19.25
CA SER A 216 4.14 3.50 20.10
C SER A 216 5.31 2.68 20.59
N TRP A 217 6.44 2.65 19.86
CA TRP A 217 7.67 2.06 20.37
C TRP A 217 8.24 2.87 21.54
N CYS A 218 8.45 4.18 21.34
CA CYS A 218 9.02 5.05 22.37
C CYS A 218 8.14 5.13 23.62
N ALA A 219 6.82 5.23 23.46
CA ALA A 219 5.86 5.34 24.56
C ALA A 219 5.47 3.98 25.18
N ASN A 220 6.15 2.89 24.83
CA ASN A 220 5.89 1.54 25.32
C ASN A 220 4.48 0.98 25.02
N TYR A 221 3.80 1.47 23.97
CA TYR A 221 2.52 0.96 23.48
C TYR A 221 2.69 -0.22 22.51
N ILE A 222 3.65 -1.11 22.79
CA ILE A 222 4.08 -2.17 21.88
C ILE A 222 2.93 -3.12 21.55
N ARG A 223 2.15 -3.56 22.54
CA ARG A 223 1.04 -4.52 22.32
C ARG A 223 -0.05 -3.97 21.40
N ILE A 224 -0.44 -2.71 21.63
CA ILE A 224 -1.40 -2.03 20.76
C ILE A 224 -0.81 -1.89 19.36
N GLY A 225 0.45 -1.49 19.25
CA GLY A 225 1.18 -1.43 17.98
C GLY A 225 1.18 -2.76 17.23
N THR A 226 1.47 -3.88 17.90
CA THR A 226 1.46 -5.22 17.28
C THR A 226 0.07 -5.67 16.82
N LEU A 227 -0.99 -5.30 17.54
CA LEU A 227 -2.36 -5.58 17.13
C LEU A 227 -2.78 -4.73 15.94
N VAL A 228 -2.41 -3.44 15.94
CA VAL A 228 -2.62 -2.55 14.78
C VAL A 228 -1.94 -3.15 13.56
N MET A 229 -0.65 -3.47 13.64
CA MET A 229 0.10 -4.12 12.55
C MET A 229 -0.60 -5.37 12.00
N LEU A 230 -0.95 -6.33 12.87
CA LEU A 230 -1.62 -7.58 12.47
C LEU A 230 -2.96 -7.34 11.73
N VAL A 231 -3.80 -6.44 12.27
CA VAL A 231 -5.12 -6.12 11.69
C VAL A 231 -4.98 -5.52 10.29
N HIS A 232 -3.93 -4.73 10.04
CA HIS A 232 -3.71 -4.09 8.73
C HIS A 232 -3.09 -5.06 7.72
N ASP A 233 -2.10 -5.85 8.14
CA ASP A 233 -1.40 -6.81 7.27
C ASP A 233 -2.33 -7.93 6.77
N THR A 234 -3.32 -8.34 7.57
CA THR A 234 -4.27 -9.42 7.21
C THR A 234 -4.99 -9.15 5.88
N SER A 235 -5.47 -7.93 5.64
CA SER A 235 -6.12 -7.60 4.36
C SER A 235 -5.13 -7.40 3.22
N ASP A 236 -3.90 -6.99 3.50
CA ASP A 236 -2.92 -6.66 2.46
C ASP A 236 -2.37 -7.90 1.76
N VAL A 237 -2.27 -9.03 2.48
CA VAL A 237 -1.99 -10.35 1.85
C VAL A 237 -3.02 -10.66 0.76
N LEU A 238 -4.31 -10.46 1.05
CA LEU A 238 -5.39 -10.73 0.10
C LEU A 238 -5.34 -9.74 -1.08
N LEU A 239 -5.06 -8.46 -0.82
CA LEU A 239 -4.93 -7.45 -1.88
C LEU A 239 -3.80 -7.77 -2.86
N GLU A 240 -2.60 -8.06 -2.35
CA GLU A 240 -1.45 -8.34 -3.19
C GLU A 240 -1.59 -9.67 -3.94
N SER A 241 -2.22 -10.68 -3.33
CA SER A 241 -2.56 -11.92 -4.03
C SER A 241 -3.58 -11.71 -5.16
N ALA A 242 -4.62 -10.90 -4.95
CA ALA A 242 -5.59 -10.56 -5.99
C ALA A 242 -4.90 -9.89 -7.20
N LYS A 243 -3.97 -8.95 -6.94
CA LYS A 243 -3.17 -8.30 -8.00
C LYS A 243 -2.33 -9.31 -8.77
N MET A 244 -1.66 -10.23 -8.09
CA MET A 244 -0.86 -11.28 -8.75
C MET A 244 -1.71 -12.12 -9.71
N PHE A 245 -2.87 -12.59 -9.27
CA PHE A 245 -3.78 -13.38 -10.12
C PHE A 245 -4.41 -12.56 -11.25
N ASN A 246 -4.69 -11.27 -11.02
CA ASN A 246 -5.12 -10.34 -12.05
C ASN A 246 -4.07 -10.25 -13.17
N TYR A 247 -2.80 -10.09 -12.80
CA TYR A 247 -1.70 -9.99 -13.76
C TYR A 247 -1.41 -11.32 -14.48
N ALA A 248 -1.76 -12.46 -13.87
CA ALA A 248 -1.72 -13.78 -14.51
C ALA A 248 -2.93 -14.06 -15.43
N GLY A 249 -3.94 -13.18 -15.46
CA GLY A 249 -5.16 -13.39 -16.24
C GLY A 249 -6.14 -14.40 -15.63
N TRP A 250 -5.97 -14.75 -14.35
CA TRP A 250 -6.87 -15.69 -13.64
C TRP A 250 -8.04 -14.95 -13.04
N GLU A 251 -8.98 -14.55 -13.90
CA GLU A 251 -10.04 -13.59 -13.55
C GLU A 251 -11.00 -14.11 -12.47
N THR A 252 -11.42 -15.37 -12.53
CA THR A 252 -12.34 -15.96 -11.55
C THR A 252 -11.71 -16.00 -10.15
N THR A 253 -10.45 -16.44 -10.05
CA THR A 253 -9.70 -16.49 -8.79
C THR A 253 -9.45 -15.09 -8.25
N CYS A 254 -8.97 -14.17 -9.09
CA CYS A 254 -8.73 -12.77 -8.71
C CYS A 254 -10.00 -12.12 -8.16
N ASN A 255 -11.12 -12.22 -8.87
CA ASN A 255 -12.39 -11.63 -8.44
C ASN A 255 -12.89 -12.22 -7.13
N SER A 256 -12.76 -13.54 -6.95
CA SER A 256 -13.13 -14.21 -5.70
C SER A 256 -12.30 -13.70 -4.53
N ILE A 257 -10.96 -13.64 -4.70
CA ILE A 257 -10.05 -13.11 -3.68
C ILE A 257 -10.33 -11.63 -3.40
N PHE A 258 -10.65 -10.83 -4.43
CA PHE A 258 -10.97 -9.41 -4.26
C PHE A 258 -12.23 -9.19 -3.40
N VAL A 259 -13.26 -10.02 -3.55
CA VAL A 259 -14.46 -9.95 -2.69
C VAL A 259 -14.12 -10.31 -1.25
N VAL A 260 -13.30 -11.35 -1.04
CA VAL A 260 -12.84 -11.73 0.31
C VAL A 260 -11.98 -10.62 0.91
N PHE A 261 -11.06 -10.04 0.13
CA PHE A 261 -10.26 -8.87 0.49
C PHE A 261 -11.15 -7.71 0.94
N ALA A 262 -12.17 -7.36 0.15
CA ALA A 262 -13.07 -6.26 0.46
C ALA A 262 -13.80 -6.50 1.79
N LEU A 263 -14.31 -7.71 2.02
CA LEU A 263 -14.96 -8.07 3.29
C LEU A 263 -13.99 -7.97 4.46
N VAL A 264 -12.80 -8.58 4.35
CA VAL A 264 -11.79 -8.57 5.41
C VAL A 264 -11.34 -7.14 5.70
N PHE A 265 -11.09 -6.32 4.68
CA PHE A 265 -10.74 -4.91 4.81
C PHE A 265 -11.80 -4.13 5.60
N MET A 266 -13.09 -4.31 5.31
CA MET A 266 -14.16 -3.62 6.03
C MET A 266 -14.18 -4.03 7.50
N VAL A 267 -14.08 -5.33 7.78
CA VAL A 267 -14.10 -5.84 9.16
C VAL A 267 -12.87 -5.39 9.94
N THR A 268 -11.67 -5.54 9.39
CA THR A 268 -10.43 -5.21 10.09
C THR A 268 -10.26 -3.70 10.29
N ARG A 269 -10.49 -2.89 9.24
CA ARG A 269 -10.16 -1.45 9.24
C ARG A 269 -11.31 -0.52 9.60
N LEU A 270 -12.57 -0.92 9.42
CA LEU A 270 -13.73 -0.10 9.76
C LEU A 270 -14.54 -0.62 10.95
N ILE A 271 -14.33 -1.87 11.38
CA ILE A 271 -14.99 -2.41 12.59
C ILE A 271 -13.98 -2.58 13.72
N ILE A 272 -13.03 -3.50 13.57
CA ILE A 272 -12.07 -3.83 14.63
C ILE A 272 -11.19 -2.63 14.97
N PHE A 273 -10.61 -1.95 13.97
CA PHE A 273 -9.71 -0.83 14.22
C PHE A 273 -10.37 0.33 15.01
N PRO A 274 -11.50 0.93 14.59
CA PRO A 274 -12.10 2.04 15.32
C PRO A 274 -12.81 1.62 16.62
N PHE A 275 -13.62 0.54 16.59
CA PHE A 275 -14.46 0.20 17.75
C PHE A 275 -13.74 -0.60 18.81
N TRP A 276 -12.62 -1.25 18.48
CA TRP A 276 -11.82 -1.98 19.46
C TRP A 276 -10.47 -1.32 19.72
N LEU A 277 -9.63 -1.12 18.71
CA LEU A 277 -8.26 -0.62 18.93
C LEU A 277 -8.23 0.86 19.32
N ILE A 278 -8.91 1.74 18.58
CA ILE A 278 -8.99 3.17 18.94
C ILE A 278 -9.77 3.33 20.25
N HIS A 279 -10.85 2.57 20.46
CA HIS A 279 -11.55 2.58 21.75
C HIS A 279 -10.62 2.23 22.92
N CYS A 280 -9.73 1.25 22.73
CA CYS A 280 -8.76 0.88 23.75
C CYS A 280 -7.76 1.99 24.07
N THR A 281 -7.42 2.86 23.11
CA THR A 281 -6.48 3.96 23.30
C THR A 281 -7.15 5.26 23.72
N TRP A 282 -8.47 5.35 23.56
CA TRP A 282 -9.26 6.54 23.88
C TRP A 282 -9.94 6.45 25.24
N VAL A 283 -10.44 5.28 25.63
CA VAL A 283 -11.25 5.12 26.86
C VAL A 283 -10.41 4.63 28.02
N TYR A 284 -9.82 3.44 27.94
CA TYR A 284 -9.13 2.82 29.08
C TYR A 284 -7.97 3.63 29.68
N PRO A 285 -7.16 4.38 28.92
CA PRO A 285 -6.09 5.19 29.50
C PRO A 285 -6.62 6.29 30.43
N LEU A 286 -7.84 6.79 30.18
CA LEU A 286 -8.47 7.84 30.99
C LEU A 286 -8.95 7.34 32.35
N ASP A 287 -9.17 6.02 32.49
CA ASP A 287 -9.47 5.41 33.79
C ASP A 287 -8.24 5.35 34.70
N GLN A 288 -7.03 5.43 34.12
CA GLN A 288 -5.77 5.30 34.86
C GLN A 288 -5.03 6.64 35.01
N PHE A 289 -5.08 7.50 34.00
CA PHE A 289 -4.27 8.71 33.94
C PHE A 289 -5.03 9.90 33.34
N GLU A 290 -4.66 11.11 33.76
CA GLU A 290 -5.17 12.33 33.14
C GLU A 290 -4.66 12.46 31.69
N PRO A 291 -5.46 13.04 30.77
CA PRO A 291 -5.02 13.30 29.41
C PRO A 291 -3.76 14.16 29.36
N PHE A 292 -2.80 13.76 28.52
CA PHE A 292 -1.54 14.48 28.27
C PHE A 292 -1.33 14.62 26.75
N PHE A 293 -0.34 15.41 26.33
CA PHE A 293 -0.16 15.71 24.90
C PHE A 293 0.09 14.45 24.06
N GLY A 294 0.93 13.51 24.52
CA GLY A 294 1.16 12.22 23.85
C GLY A 294 -0.11 11.39 23.63
N TYR A 295 -1.06 11.42 24.58
CA TYR A 295 -2.36 10.77 24.44
C TYR A 295 -3.17 11.37 23.27
N TYR A 296 -3.26 12.70 23.20
CA TYR A 296 -3.96 13.38 22.10
C TYR A 296 -3.25 13.15 20.76
N PHE A 297 -1.93 13.29 20.74
CA PHE A 297 -1.11 13.09 19.55
C PHE A 297 -1.32 11.70 18.94
N PHE A 298 -1.22 10.65 19.77
CA PHE A 298 -1.39 9.28 19.30
C PHE A 298 -2.80 9.02 18.74
N ASN A 299 -3.85 9.43 19.47
CA ASN A 299 -5.22 9.23 19.03
C ASN A 299 -5.56 10.05 17.77
N VAL A 300 -5.06 11.28 17.63
CA VAL A 300 -5.23 12.07 16.39
C VAL A 300 -4.59 11.36 15.20
N MET A 301 -3.38 10.80 15.37
CA MET A 301 -2.71 10.05 14.30
C MET A 301 -3.46 8.77 13.92
N LEU A 302 -4.06 8.05 14.89
CA LEU A 302 -4.92 6.90 14.62
C LEU A 302 -6.19 7.31 13.85
N VAL A 303 -6.79 8.48 14.18
CA VAL A 303 -7.93 9.02 13.45
C VAL A 303 -7.55 9.40 12.03
N VAL A 304 -6.38 10.03 11.80
CA VAL A 304 -5.86 10.30 10.45
C VAL A 304 -5.77 9.00 9.64
N LEU A 305 -5.27 7.93 10.26
CA LEU A 305 -5.20 6.62 9.62
C LEU A 305 -6.59 6.06 9.28
N LEU A 306 -7.57 6.20 10.19
CA LEU A 306 -8.97 5.82 9.95
C LEU A 306 -9.60 6.59 8.78
N LEU A 307 -9.35 7.90 8.67
CA LEU A 307 -9.84 8.71 7.55
C LEU A 307 -9.31 8.20 6.21
N LEU A 308 -8.03 7.81 6.14
CA LEU A 308 -7.44 7.20 4.95
C LEU A 308 -8.08 5.84 4.63
N HIS A 309 -8.36 5.01 5.64
CA HIS A 309 -9.10 3.76 5.43
C HIS A 309 -10.51 3.98 4.90
N MET A 310 -11.24 4.99 5.38
CA MET A 310 -12.55 5.34 4.82
C MET A 310 -12.45 5.79 3.36
N PHE A 311 -11.40 6.56 3.02
CA PHE A 311 -11.13 6.93 1.63
C PHE A 311 -10.94 5.69 0.75
N TRP A 312 -10.06 4.76 1.12
CA TRP A 312 -9.86 3.54 0.32
C TRP A 312 -11.08 2.60 0.34
N ALA A 313 -11.79 2.49 1.47
CA ALA A 313 -13.05 1.75 1.55
C ALA A 313 -14.06 2.27 0.52
N SER A 314 -14.14 3.59 0.33
CA SER A 314 -15.02 4.19 -0.67
C SER A 314 -14.65 3.76 -2.10
N LEU A 315 -13.35 3.62 -2.40
CA LEU A 315 -12.87 3.14 -3.70
C LEU A 315 -13.17 1.65 -3.89
N ILE A 316 -12.93 0.83 -2.87
CA ILE A 316 -13.21 -0.60 -2.89
C ILE A 316 -14.71 -0.83 -3.10
N LEU A 317 -15.59 -0.12 -2.39
CA LEU A 317 -17.03 -0.23 -2.55
C LEU A 317 -17.49 0.18 -3.95
N ARG A 318 -16.89 1.21 -4.56
CA ARG A 318 -17.18 1.59 -5.95
C ARG A 318 -16.82 0.46 -6.92
N MET A 319 -15.67 -0.17 -6.74
CA MET A 319 -15.24 -1.32 -7.57
C MET A 319 -16.16 -2.53 -7.39
N VAL A 320 -16.52 -2.88 -6.14
CA VAL A 320 -17.45 -3.98 -5.84
C VAL A 320 -18.84 -3.72 -6.44
N LYS A 321 -19.37 -2.50 -6.34
CA LYS A 321 -20.63 -2.11 -6.99
C LYS A 321 -20.54 -2.29 -8.51
N LYS A 322 -19.47 -1.80 -9.15
CA LYS A 322 -19.26 -1.97 -10.60
C LYS A 322 -19.22 -3.46 -10.98
N PHE A 323 -18.57 -4.30 -10.19
CA PHE A 323 -18.51 -5.74 -10.43
C PHE A 323 -19.88 -6.44 -10.29
N LEU A 324 -20.64 -6.13 -9.23
CA LEU A 324 -21.95 -6.75 -8.97
C LEU A 324 -23.00 -6.29 -9.99
N PHE A 325 -23.08 -4.98 -10.27
CA PHE A 325 -24.08 -4.42 -11.18
C PHE A 325 -23.67 -4.52 -12.66
N GLY A 326 -22.38 -4.52 -12.98
CA GLY A 326 -21.87 -4.72 -14.34
C GLY A 326 -22.12 -6.13 -14.87
N LYS A 327 -22.10 -7.14 -14.00
CA LYS A 327 -22.54 -8.51 -14.37
C LYS A 327 -24.05 -8.63 -14.57
N LEU A 328 -24.85 -7.82 -13.86
CA LEU A 328 -26.32 -7.79 -13.99
C LEU A 328 -26.79 -7.10 -15.28
N LYS A 329 -25.97 -6.21 -15.87
CA LYS A 329 -26.28 -5.47 -17.10
C LYS A 329 -25.76 -6.16 -18.38
N GLY A 330 -25.13 -7.32 -18.26
CA GLY A 330 -24.61 -8.09 -19.39
C GLY A 330 -25.72 -8.82 -20.14
N ASP A 331 -26.54 -8.09 -20.89
CA ASP A 331 -27.09 -8.57 -22.18
C ASP A 331 -27.72 -7.50 -23.09
N GLU A 332 -27.72 -6.19 -22.77
CA GLU A 332 -28.50 -5.22 -23.60
C GLU A 332 -27.86 -3.89 -24.00
N ARG A 333 -26.56 -3.64 -23.81
CA ARG A 333 -25.98 -2.47 -24.50
C ARG A 333 -24.48 -2.54 -24.73
N SER A 334 -24.14 -2.87 -25.98
CA SER A 334 -22.89 -2.50 -26.62
C SER A 334 -22.87 -0.99 -26.93
N ASP A 335 -21.66 -0.41 -26.89
CA ASP A 335 -21.25 0.79 -27.64
C ASP A 335 -21.44 2.21 -27.05
N GLU A 336 -21.31 2.45 -25.74
CA GLU A 336 -21.25 3.84 -25.20
C GLU A 336 -20.12 4.16 -24.19
N GLU A 337 -19.08 3.32 -24.03
CA GLU A 337 -17.95 3.62 -23.12
C GLU A 337 -16.59 3.72 -23.83
N GLU A 338 -16.44 4.61 -24.81
CA GLU A 338 -15.11 5.03 -25.32
C GLU A 338 -14.70 6.47 -24.96
N ASP A 339 -15.54 7.24 -24.26
CA ASP A 339 -15.26 8.66 -23.95
C ASP A 339 -15.06 9.00 -22.45
N GLU A 340 -14.87 8.02 -21.56
CA GLU A 340 -14.24 8.26 -20.25
C GLU A 340 -12.76 7.85 -20.29
N GLU A 341 -11.93 8.80 -20.75
CA GLU A 341 -10.48 8.64 -20.79
C GLU A 341 -9.88 8.27 -19.41
N CYS A 342 -9.30 7.07 -19.35
CA CYS A 342 -8.06 6.76 -18.61
C CYS A 342 -8.18 6.65 -17.06
N SER A 343 -9.31 6.19 -16.52
CA SER A 343 -9.62 6.28 -15.08
C SER A 343 -9.36 5.03 -14.20
N GLU A 344 -9.23 3.78 -14.68
CA GLU A 344 -9.37 2.59 -13.79
C GLU A 344 -8.33 1.44 -13.89
N GLU A 345 -7.07 1.68 -14.29
CA GLU A 345 -6.08 0.59 -14.58
C GLU A 345 -5.33 -0.05 -13.38
N ASP A 346 -6.01 -0.37 -12.28
CA ASP A 346 -5.52 -1.44 -11.39
C ASP A 346 -6.55 -2.58 -11.17
N TYR A 347 -7.79 -2.41 -11.66
CA TYR A 347 -8.84 -3.44 -11.68
C TYR A 347 -9.71 -3.43 -12.96
N THR A 348 -9.30 -2.76 -14.04
CA THR A 348 -10.03 -2.85 -15.31
C THR A 348 -9.72 -4.14 -16.06
N HIS A 349 -10.78 -4.93 -16.24
CA HIS A 349 -10.88 -6.13 -17.05
C HIS A 349 -10.13 -6.01 -18.38
N THR A 350 -9.33 -7.03 -18.70
CA THR A 350 -8.82 -7.21 -20.06
C THR A 350 -9.74 -8.19 -20.79
N TYR A 351 -10.87 -7.70 -21.33
CA TYR A 351 -11.59 -8.48 -22.34
C TYR A 351 -10.76 -8.52 -23.61
N THR A 352 -10.05 -9.63 -23.85
CA THR A 352 -9.58 -10.00 -25.18
C THR A 352 -10.44 -11.15 -25.70
N ASN A 353 -11.44 -10.83 -26.52
CA ASN A 353 -12.07 -11.81 -27.40
C ASN A 353 -11.06 -12.20 -28.49
N GLY A 354 -10.39 -13.32 -28.29
CA GLY A 354 -9.65 -14.02 -29.33
C GLY A 354 -10.50 -15.14 -29.90
N SER A 355 -11.43 -14.82 -30.81
CA SER A 355 -11.97 -15.81 -31.75
C SER A 355 -11.66 -15.33 -33.16
N VAL A 356 -10.49 -15.78 -33.65
CA VAL A 356 -10.19 -15.77 -35.07
C VAL A 356 -10.59 -17.14 -35.58
N ASN A 357 -11.72 -17.23 -36.26
CA ASN A 357 -11.93 -18.26 -37.28
C ASN A 357 -12.49 -17.56 -38.52
N GLY A 358 -11.61 -17.42 -39.51
CA GLY A 358 -11.88 -16.79 -40.78
C GLY A 358 -12.90 -17.55 -41.60
N LEU A 359 -13.74 -16.79 -42.31
CA LEU A 359 -14.51 -17.28 -43.44
C LEU A 359 -13.57 -17.78 -44.54
N SER A 360 -13.80 -19.01 -44.99
CA SER A 360 -13.45 -19.47 -46.32
C SER A 360 -14.75 -19.55 -47.12
N ASN A 361 -14.95 -18.62 -48.04
CA ASN A 361 -15.90 -18.78 -49.14
C ASN A 361 -15.10 -19.16 -50.38
N GLY A 362 -15.36 -20.35 -50.91
CA GLY A 362 -14.98 -20.77 -52.24
C GLY A 362 -16.15 -21.52 -52.84
N HIS A 363 -16.94 -20.82 -53.67
CA HIS A 363 -17.39 -21.21 -55.00
C HIS A 363 -18.19 -20.07 -55.62
#